data_AF-A0A938AU45-F1
#
_entry.id   AF-A0A938AU45-F1
#
_cell.length_a   1.000
_cell.length_b   1.000
_cell.length_c   1.000
_cell.angle_alpha   90.00
_cell.angle_beta   90.00
_cell.angle_gamma   90.00
#
_symmetry.space_group_name_H-M   'P 1'
#
loop_
_entity.id
_entity.type
_entity.pdbx_description
1 polymer ?
#
loop_
_entity_poly.entity_id
_entity_poly.type
_entity_poly.pdbx_seq_one_letter_code
_entity_poly.pdbx_strand_id
1 'polypeptide(L)'
;MLAWVLEKSHGTRGHPGREPWASARRLTDATDPHPHASPRSATQPIRVSGDLLLPVERLAREKPLRCGPAATIRHVASLMSRRHRGAALVEDGGVQGIVTDTDPR
;
A
#
# COMPACT_ATOMS: atom_id res chain seq x y z
N MET A 1 -44.70 -24.19 -14.23
CA MET A 1 -45.04 -23.30 -15.35
C MET A 1 -43.74 -22.61 -15.75
N LEU A 2 -43.15 -23.04 -16.88
CA LEU A 2 -41.98 -22.51 -17.65
C LEU A 2 -40.70 -22.24 -16.82
N ALA A 3 -39.64 -23.06 -16.78
CA ALA A 3 -38.90 -23.78 -17.83
C ALA A 3 -38.48 -22.88 -19.01
N TRP A 4 -37.27 -22.35 -18.97
CA TRP A 4 -36.41 -22.23 -20.16
C TRP A 4 -34.97 -22.63 -19.79
N VAL A 5 -34.49 -23.54 -20.62
CA VAL A 5 -33.24 -24.27 -20.70
C VAL A 5 -32.74 -23.87 -22.11
N LEU A 6 -31.47 -23.55 -22.38
CA LEU A 6 -30.44 -24.54 -22.74
C LEU A 6 -29.13 -23.81 -23.19
N GLU A 7 -28.02 -24.43 -22.80
CA GLU A 7 -26.67 -24.58 -23.43
C GLU A 7 -25.95 -23.42 -24.12
N LYS A 8 -24.74 -23.05 -23.67
CA LYS A 8 -23.41 -23.73 -23.78
C LYS A 8 -22.87 -23.79 -25.20
N SER A 9 -21.68 -23.22 -25.36
CA SER A 9 -20.53 -23.86 -26.03
C SER A 9 -19.24 -23.17 -25.57
N HIS A 10 -18.42 -23.87 -24.77
CA HIS A 10 -17.05 -24.33 -25.12
C HIS A 10 -16.13 -23.16 -25.55
N GLY A 11 -15.14 -22.71 -24.79
CA GLY A 11 -14.13 -23.46 -24.05
C GLY A 11 -12.80 -23.32 -24.78
N THR A 12 -11.95 -22.39 -24.34
CA THR A 12 -10.50 -22.41 -24.65
C THR A 12 -9.69 -22.05 -23.40
N ARG A 13 -8.55 -22.73 -23.33
CA ARG A 13 -7.66 -22.91 -22.18
C ARG A 13 -6.79 -21.68 -21.90
N GLY A 14 -6.42 -21.53 -20.64
CA GLY A 14 -5.04 -21.21 -20.23
C GLY A 14 -4.61 -19.74 -20.28
N HIS A 15 -4.58 -19.07 -19.13
CA HIS A 15 -3.35 -18.78 -18.35
C HIS A 15 -3.60 -17.65 -17.32
N PRO A 16 -2.86 -17.65 -16.19
CA PRO A 16 -3.05 -16.74 -15.07
C PRO A 16 -2.32 -15.40 -15.30
N GLY A 17 -2.75 -14.36 -14.59
CA GLY A 17 -1.92 -13.20 -14.26
C GLY A 17 -1.64 -12.23 -15.41
N ARG A 18 -2.43 -11.16 -15.49
CA ARG A 18 -1.98 -9.90 -16.10
C ARG A 18 -1.96 -8.84 -15.02
N GLU A 19 -0.86 -8.81 -14.29
CA GLU A 19 -0.51 -7.66 -13.47
C GLU A 19 -0.04 -6.52 -14.41
N PRO A 20 -0.49 -5.28 -14.19
CA PRO A 20 -0.23 -4.14 -15.10
C PRO A 20 1.24 -3.65 -15.10
N TRP A 21 2.17 -4.33 -14.43
CA TRP A 21 3.60 -3.97 -14.41
C TRP A 21 4.47 -4.73 -15.44
N ALA A 22 3.88 -5.62 -16.26
CA ALA A 22 4.59 -6.44 -17.24
C ALA A 22 5.02 -5.67 -18.52
N SER A 23 5.66 -4.52 -18.36
CA SER A 23 6.32 -3.76 -19.43
C SER A 23 7.70 -3.27 -19.00
N ALA A 24 8.48 -4.15 -18.37
CA ALA A 24 9.92 -3.95 -18.29
C ALA A 24 10.52 -4.25 -19.67
N ARG A 25 10.82 -3.18 -20.43
CA ARG A 25 11.57 -3.24 -21.69
C ARG A 25 12.88 -4.02 -21.46
N ARG A 26 13.11 -5.07 -22.27
CA ARG A 26 14.45 -5.64 -22.42
C ARG A 26 15.33 -4.59 -23.12
N LEU A 27 16.25 -4.00 -22.37
CA LEU A 27 17.38 -3.25 -22.93
C LEU A 27 18.56 -4.21 -22.89
N THR A 28 18.86 -4.86 -24.02
CA THR A 28 20.11 -5.62 -24.16
C THR A 28 21.08 -4.85 -25.04
N ASP A 29 22.27 -4.73 -24.49
CA ASP A 29 23.57 -4.75 -25.15
C ASP A 29 24.02 -3.48 -25.89
N ALA A 30 24.69 -2.62 -25.13
CA ALA A 30 25.84 -1.87 -25.61
C ALA A 30 26.92 -1.93 -24.53
N THR A 31 27.96 -2.70 -24.81
CA THR A 31 29.17 -2.88 -24.02
C THR A 31 29.90 -1.54 -23.86
N ASP A 32 29.86 -0.97 -22.66
CA ASP A 32 30.86 -0.02 -22.18
C ASP A 32 31.46 -0.59 -20.88
N PRO A 33 32.75 -0.95 -20.84
CA PRO A 33 33.39 -1.38 -19.61
C PRO A 33 33.68 -0.15 -18.75
N HIS A 34 32.72 0.26 -17.91
CA HIS A 34 32.99 1.17 -16.80
C HIS A 34 33.75 0.41 -15.69
N PRO A 35 35.00 0.77 -15.36
CA PRO A 35 35.79 0.03 -14.39
C PRO A 35 35.67 0.66 -13.00
N HIS A 36 34.49 0.69 -12.38
CA HIS A 36 34.39 1.01 -10.94
C HIS A 36 33.19 0.29 -10.29
N ALA A 37 33.23 -1.05 -10.30
CA ALA A 37 32.46 -1.83 -9.34
C ALA A 37 33.05 -1.59 -7.94
N SER A 38 32.56 -0.56 -7.25
CA SER A 38 32.72 -0.49 -5.80
C SER A 38 32.13 -1.76 -5.20
N PRO A 39 32.82 -2.49 -4.31
CA PRO A 39 32.25 -3.65 -3.66
C PRO A 39 30.96 -3.18 -2.99
N ARG A 40 29.84 -3.77 -3.41
CA ARG A 40 28.53 -3.56 -2.78
C ARG A 40 28.75 -3.71 -1.29
N SER A 41 28.59 -2.61 -0.54
CA SER A 41 28.62 -2.64 0.92
C SER A 41 27.69 -3.76 1.34
N ALA A 42 28.26 -4.82 1.91
CA ALA A 42 27.48 -5.88 2.51
C ALA A 42 26.45 -5.21 3.42
N THR A 43 25.17 -5.53 3.23
CA THR A 43 24.08 -5.06 4.09
C THR A 43 24.40 -5.47 5.52
N GLN A 44 25.09 -4.59 6.26
CA GLN A 44 25.29 -4.81 7.67
C GLN A 44 23.95 -4.57 8.35
N PRO A 45 23.52 -5.47 9.26
CA PRO A 45 22.32 -5.23 10.03
C PRO A 45 22.49 -3.93 10.82
N ILE A 46 21.53 -3.02 10.67
CA ILE A 46 21.48 -1.80 11.47
C ILE A 46 21.43 -2.23 12.93
N ARG A 47 22.51 -1.98 13.67
CA ARG A 47 22.55 -2.22 15.11
C ARG A 47 21.79 -1.09 15.79
N VAL A 48 20.60 -1.39 16.28
CA VAL A 48 19.80 -0.48 17.09
C VAL A 48 20.31 -0.61 18.54
N SER A 49 20.85 0.47 19.10
CA SER A 49 21.21 0.51 20.52
C SER A 49 19.98 0.22 21.39
N GLY A 50 20.14 -0.55 22.47
CA GLY A 50 19.02 -1.00 23.31
C GLY A 50 18.12 0.12 23.84
N ASP A 51 18.68 1.32 24.00
CA ASP A 51 17.96 2.52 24.46
C ASP A 51 16.95 3.07 23.42
N LEU A 52 17.04 2.63 22.16
CA LEU A 52 16.11 2.96 21.09
C LEU A 52 14.91 1.98 21.00
N LEU A 53 14.89 0.93 21.82
CA LEU A 53 13.78 -0.03 21.90
C LEU A 53 12.63 0.48 22.77
N LEU A 54 12.19 1.72 22.54
CA LEU A 54 11.03 2.25 23.25
C LEU A 54 9.76 1.54 22.75
N PRO A 55 8.93 0.95 23.63
CA PRO A 55 7.64 0.39 23.22
C PRO A 55 6.79 1.43 22.50
N VAL A 56 6.11 1.03 21.43
CA VAL A 56 5.26 1.92 20.61
C VAL A 56 4.14 2.53 21.45
N GLU A 57 3.66 1.80 22.45
CA GLU A 57 2.65 2.24 23.41
C GLU A 57 3.12 3.43 24.25
N ARG A 58 4.43 3.61 24.41
CA ARG A 58 5.03 4.78 25.09
C ARG A 58 5.23 5.97 24.14
N LEU A 59 5.21 5.74 22.83
CA LEU A 59 5.25 6.79 21.80
C LEU A 59 3.85 7.34 21.50
N ALA A 60 2.85 6.46 21.46
CA ALA A 60 1.46 6.82 21.17
C ALA A 60 0.81 7.53 22.37
N ARG A 61 0.68 8.85 22.29
CA ARG A 61 0.07 9.66 23.37
C ARG A 61 -1.45 9.57 23.39
N GLU A 62 -2.07 9.32 22.24
CA GLU A 62 -3.53 9.41 22.08
C GLU A 62 -4.04 8.40 21.05
N LYS A 63 -5.32 8.05 21.17
CA LYS A 63 -5.98 7.18 20.18
C LYS A 63 -6.02 7.89 18.81
N PRO A 64 -5.70 7.18 17.72
CA PRO A 64 -5.79 7.76 16.39
C PRO A 64 -7.23 8.15 16.06
N LEU A 65 -7.38 9.19 15.23
CA LEU A 65 -8.67 9.52 14.64
C LEU A 65 -9.08 8.38 13.70
N ARG A 66 -10.35 8.00 13.71
CA ARG A 66 -10.89 6.87 12.93
C ARG A 66 -12.08 7.30 12.10
N CYS A 67 -12.24 6.73 10.92
CA CYS A 67 -13.42 6.88 10.06
C CYS A 67 -13.74 5.58 9.32
N GLY A 68 -14.98 5.42 8.87
CA GLY A 68 -15.37 4.29 8.02
C GLY A 68 -15.05 4.54 6.53
N PRO A 69 -15.01 3.49 5.70
CA PRO A 69 -14.71 3.61 4.27
C PRO A 69 -15.75 4.42 3.48
N ALA A 70 -16.99 4.53 4.00
CA ALA A 70 -18.04 5.35 3.41
C ALA A 70 -17.97 6.84 3.83
N ALA A 71 -17.02 7.23 4.69
CA ALA A 71 -16.87 8.61 5.11
C ALA A 71 -16.40 9.49 3.93
N THR A 72 -17.09 10.61 3.71
CA THR A 72 -16.67 11.55 2.65
C THR A 72 -15.36 12.25 3.01
N ILE A 73 -14.54 12.56 2.01
CA ILE A 73 -13.28 13.31 2.19
C ILE A 73 -13.52 14.60 2.98
N ARG A 74 -14.60 15.34 2.66
CA ARG A 74 -14.96 16.58 3.38
C ARG A 74 -15.23 16.34 4.86
N HIS A 75 -15.89 15.24 5.21
CA HIS A 75 -16.14 14.89 6.60
C HIS A 75 -14.84 14.55 7.34
N VAL A 76 -13.97 13.73 6.74
CA VAL A 76 -12.67 13.35 7.31
C VAL A 76 -11.78 14.58 7.49
N ALA A 77 -11.69 15.46 6.49
CA ALA A 77 -10.96 16.73 6.58
C ALA A 77 -11.49 17.63 7.70
N SER A 78 -12.82 17.73 7.86
CA SER A 78 -13.41 18.48 8.97
C SER A 78 -13.08 17.88 10.33
N LEU A 79 -13.01 16.54 10.45
CA LEU A 79 -12.63 15.87 11.69
C LEU A 79 -11.15 16.11 12.03
N MET A 80 -10.28 15.99 11.03
CA MET A 80 -8.83 16.25 11.15
C MET A 80 -8.56 17.68 11.62
N SER A 81 -9.20 18.67 11.00
CA SER A 81 -9.08 20.08 11.39
C SER A 81 -9.56 20.35 12.81
N ARG A 82 -10.75 19.84 13.19
CA ARG A 82 -11.34 20.07 14.52
C ARG A 82 -10.57 19.41 15.67
N ARG A 83 -9.88 18.30 15.39
CA ARG A 83 -9.12 17.55 16.41
C ARG A 83 -7.62 17.78 16.34
N HIS A 84 -7.16 18.70 15.48
CA HIS A 84 -5.73 18.97 15.23
C HIS A 84 -4.96 17.66 14.97
N ARG A 85 -5.43 16.89 13.98
CA ARG A 85 -4.81 15.63 13.53
C ARG A 85 -4.48 15.73 12.05
N GLY A 86 -3.27 15.31 11.67
CA GLY A 86 -2.84 15.25 10.26
C GLY A 86 -3.20 13.94 9.56
N ALA A 87 -3.77 12.96 10.27
CA ALA A 87 -4.17 11.69 9.69
C ALA A 87 -5.38 11.07 10.39
N ALA A 88 -6.14 10.29 9.64
CA ALA A 88 -7.21 9.43 10.10
C ALA A 88 -7.01 7.99 9.60
N LEU A 89 -7.30 7.02 10.45
CA LEU A 89 -7.31 5.60 10.12
C LEU A 89 -8.68 5.23 9.53
N VAL A 90 -8.67 4.58 8.38
CA VAL A 90 -9.90 4.03 7.76
C VAL A 90 -10.08 2.61 8.27
N GLU A 91 -11.20 2.35 8.96
CA GLU A 91 -11.51 1.05 9.56
C GLU A 91 -12.92 0.57 9.18
N ASP A 92 -13.02 -0.72 8.88
CA ASP A 92 -14.28 -1.48 8.85
C ASP A 92 -13.94 -2.97 9.03
N GLY A 93 -14.24 -3.50 10.22
CA GLY A 93 -13.80 -4.83 10.69
C GLY A 93 -12.28 -4.98 10.92
N GLY A 94 -11.48 -4.00 10.48
CA GLY A 94 -10.03 -3.95 10.59
C GLY A 94 -9.48 -2.71 9.87
N VAL A 95 -8.16 -2.53 9.88
CA VAL A 95 -7.50 -1.41 9.19
C VAL A 95 -7.57 -1.62 7.68
N GLN A 96 -8.19 -0.67 6.98
CA GLN A 96 -8.30 -0.68 5.52
C GLN A 96 -7.38 0.36 4.85
N GLY A 97 -7.01 1.43 5.56
CA GLY A 97 -6.13 2.45 5.02
C GLY A 97 -5.89 3.62 5.96
N ILE A 98 -5.19 4.64 5.45
CA ILE A 98 -4.90 5.90 6.14
C ILE A 98 -5.26 7.02 5.17
N VAL A 99 -5.92 8.06 5.68
CA VAL A 99 -6.12 9.32 4.98
C VAL A 99 -5.29 10.39 5.67
N THR A 100 -4.50 11.13 4.92
CA THR A 100 -3.68 12.25 5.42
C THR A 100 -4.28 13.60 5.05
N ASP A 101 -3.87 14.67 5.73
CA ASP A 101 -4.26 16.04 5.41
C ASP A 101 -3.69 16.56 4.08
N THR A 102 -2.68 15.86 3.53
CA THR A 102 -2.09 16.13 2.23
C THR A 102 -2.65 15.28 1.09
N ASP A 103 -3.54 14.33 1.37
CA ASP A 103 -4.13 13.52 0.31
C ASP A 103 -4.93 14.40 -0.66
N PRO A 104 -4.88 14.11 -1.96
CA PRO A 104 -5.63 14.87 -2.94
C PRO A 104 -7.14 14.74 -2.68
N ARG A 105 -7.84 15.88 -2.77
CA ARG A 105 -9.28 15.98 -2.57
C ARG A 105 -10.09 15.51 -3.76
#